data_AF-A0A950QHT5-F1
#
_entry.id   AF-A0A950QHT5-F1
#
_cell.length_a   1.000
_cell.length_b   1.000
_cell.length_c   1.000
_cell.angle_alpha   90.00
_cell.angle_beta   90.00
_cell.angle_gamma   90.00
#
_symmetry.space_group_name_H-M   'P 1'
#
loop_
_entity.id
_entity.type
_entity.pdbx_description
1 polymer ?
#
loop_
_entity_poly.entity_id
_entity_poly.type
_entity_poly.pdbx_seq_one_letter_code
_entity_poly.pdbx_strand_id
1 'polypeptide(L)'
;MPTDEQAKPTKIHIIEDADATGETAAAYDYWRAGSGRRQVPGIIKCFGARPDFLRQVVEFSNTLHFSEGHLSRRHKEMLASYVSYLNRCPY
;
A
#
# COMPACT_ATOMS: atom_id res chain seq x y z
N MET A 1 -23.04 10.19 -0.03
CA MET A 1 -21.76 10.36 0.67
C MET A 1 -21.70 9.25 1.70
N PRO A 2 -21.00 8.12 1.45
CA PRO A 2 -20.86 7.14 2.51
C PRO A 2 -19.94 7.75 3.57
N THR A 3 -20.50 7.91 4.75
CA THR A 3 -19.89 8.32 6.00
C THR A 3 -18.82 7.32 6.42
N ASP A 4 -17.68 7.85 6.84
CA ASP A 4 -16.55 7.22 7.53
C ASP A 4 -16.95 5.92 8.26
N GLU A 5 -16.73 4.78 7.59
CA GLU A 5 -16.88 3.45 8.20
C GLU A 5 -15.75 3.32 9.22
N GLN A 6 -16.12 3.33 10.50
CA GLN A 6 -15.19 3.32 11.63
C GLN A 6 -14.15 2.20 11.45
N ALA A 7 -12.93 2.61 11.12
CA ALA A 7 -11.83 1.70 10.86
C ALA A 7 -11.59 0.81 12.08
N LYS A 8 -11.66 -0.50 11.88
CA LYS A 8 -11.35 -1.50 12.90
C LYS A 8 -9.95 -1.19 13.47
N PRO A 9 -9.75 -1.24 14.80
CA PRO A 9 -8.45 -0.91 15.38
C PRO A 9 -7.37 -1.83 14.82
N THR A 10 -6.31 -1.24 14.28
CA THR A 10 -5.16 -1.98 13.79
C THR A 10 -4.41 -2.58 14.98
N LYS A 11 -3.86 -3.79 14.80
CA LYS A 11 -3.03 -4.44 15.83
C LYS A 11 -1.61 -3.90 15.91
N ILE A 12 -1.24 -3.06 14.95
CA ILE A 12 0.06 -2.41 14.84
C ILE A 12 -0.12 -0.91 14.93
N HIS A 13 0.91 -0.22 15.40
CA HIS A 13 0.97 1.23 15.37
C HIS A 13 1.09 1.70 13.92
N ILE A 14 0.14 2.53 13.50
CA ILE A 14 0.12 3.14 12.17
C ILE A 14 0.64 4.57 12.33
N ILE A 15 1.66 4.89 11.53
CA ILE A 15 2.15 6.26 11.41
C ILE A 15 1.36 6.93 10.31
N GLU A 16 0.49 7.85 10.69
CA GLU A 16 -0.33 8.61 9.74
C GLU A 16 0.53 9.48 8.84
N ASP A 17 -0.02 9.83 7.67
CA ASP A 17 0.72 10.58 6.65
C ASP A 17 1.18 11.95 7.17
N ALA A 18 0.34 12.61 7.97
CA ALA A 18 0.65 13.91 8.57
C ALA A 18 1.67 13.84 9.72
N ASP A 19 1.79 12.68 10.37
CA ASP A 19 2.66 12.46 11.52
C ASP A 19 4.02 11.86 11.12
N ALA A 20 4.17 11.47 9.84
CA ALA A 20 5.39 10.90 9.33
C ALA A 20 6.54 11.91 9.35
N THR A 21 7.65 11.51 9.96
CA THR A 21 8.89 12.31 10.02
C THR A 21 10.09 11.41 9.69
N GLY A 22 11.26 12.03 9.45
CA GLY A 22 12.52 11.31 9.22
C GLY A 22 12.44 10.29 8.08
N GLU A 23 12.92 9.07 8.34
CA GLU A 23 12.98 7.99 7.34
C GLU A 23 11.61 7.51 6.87
N THR A 24 10.59 7.52 7.74
CA THR A 24 9.22 7.16 7.36
C THR A 24 8.64 8.15 6.37
N ALA A 25 8.84 9.45 6.60
CA ALA A 25 8.43 10.48 5.64
C ALA A 25 9.12 10.29 4.29
N ALA A 26 10.44 10.06 4.29
CA ALA A 26 11.20 9.81 3.07
C ALA A 26 10.73 8.54 2.31
N ALA A 27 10.32 7.48 3.02
CA ALA A 27 9.76 6.29 2.41
C ALA A 27 8.35 6.54 1.82
N TYR A 28 7.52 7.35 2.48
CA TYR A 28 6.22 7.77 1.95
C TYR A 28 6.38 8.66 0.70
N ASP A 29 7.32 9.58 0.71
CA ASP A 29 7.65 10.40 -0.46
C ASP A 29 8.16 9.57 -1.63
N TYR A 30 8.98 8.56 -1.36
CA TYR A 30 9.41 7.61 -2.38
C TYR A 30 8.24 6.91 -3.06
N TRP A 31 7.28 6.41 -2.27
CA TRP A 31 6.07 5.81 -2.80
C TRP A 31 5.20 6.82 -3.58
N ARG A 32 5.07 8.07 -3.09
CA ARG A 32 4.33 9.13 -3.79
C ARG A 32 4.93 9.42 -5.18
N ALA A 33 6.24 9.53 -5.26
CA ALA A 33 6.95 9.81 -6.51
C ALA A 33 6.68 8.74 -7.57
N GLY A 34 6.62 7.46 -7.18
CA GLY A 34 6.33 6.35 -8.09
C GLY A 34 4.84 6.13 -8.41
N SER A 35 3.93 6.50 -7.49
CA SER A 35 2.49 6.22 -7.63
C SER A 35 1.69 7.36 -8.24
N GLY A 36 2.20 8.59 -8.22
CA GLY A 36 1.46 9.80 -8.64
C GLY A 36 0.30 10.19 -7.71
N ARG A 37 0.15 9.52 -6.57
CA ARG A 37 -0.92 9.78 -5.58
C ARG A 37 -0.40 10.73 -4.49
N ARG A 38 -1.30 11.56 -3.96
CA ARG A 38 -0.96 12.51 -2.87
C ARG A 38 -1.08 11.87 -1.48
N GLN A 39 -2.13 11.10 -1.25
CA GLN A 39 -2.38 10.46 0.04
C GLN A 39 -1.82 9.05 0.07
N VAL A 40 -1.07 8.73 1.13
CA VAL A 40 -0.56 7.38 1.38
C VAL A 40 -1.71 6.46 1.80
N PRO A 41 -1.94 5.32 1.12
CA PRO A 41 -3.00 4.37 1.48
C PRO A 41 -2.62 3.56 2.73
N GLY A 42 -3.62 3.05 3.45
CA GLY A 42 -3.43 2.31 4.71
C GLY A 42 -2.42 1.17 4.61
N ILE A 43 -2.45 0.38 3.52
CA ILE A 43 -1.50 -0.73 3.30
C ILE A 43 -0.04 -0.27 3.28
N ILE A 44 0.26 0.93 2.78
CA ILE A 44 1.63 1.48 2.81
C ILE A 44 1.97 1.94 4.22
N LYS A 45 1.01 2.55 4.93
CA LYS A 45 1.20 2.98 6.33
C LYS A 45 1.44 1.82 7.29
N CYS A 46 0.92 0.62 6.99
CA CYS A 46 1.21 -0.59 7.75
C CYS A 46 2.71 -0.92 7.86
N PHE A 47 3.53 -0.45 6.92
CA PHE A 47 4.99 -0.63 6.94
C PHE A 47 5.74 0.59 7.48
N GLY A 48 5.04 1.65 7.93
CA GLY A 48 5.65 2.91 8.36
C GLY A 48 6.65 2.78 9.51
N ALA A 49 6.44 1.79 10.39
CA ALA A 49 7.36 1.46 11.49
C ALA A 49 8.69 0.81 11.03
N ARG A 50 8.78 0.39 9.76
CA ARG A 50 9.95 -0.23 9.13
C ARG A 50 10.21 0.40 7.75
N PRO A 51 10.64 1.67 7.70
CA PRO A 51 10.83 2.39 6.45
C PRO A 51 11.88 1.75 5.53
N ASP A 52 12.89 1.09 6.10
CA ASP A 52 13.88 0.28 5.39
C ASP A 52 13.24 -0.85 4.59
N PHE A 53 12.26 -1.53 5.19
CA PHE A 53 11.52 -2.61 4.56
C PHE A 53 10.43 -2.10 3.61
N LEU A 54 9.78 -0.98 3.94
CA LEU A 54 8.74 -0.40 3.10
C LEU A 54 9.25 -0.13 1.67
N ARG A 55 10.46 0.39 1.51
CA ARG A 55 11.04 0.61 0.17
C ARG A 55 11.11 -0.68 -0.64
N GLN A 56 11.48 -1.80 -0.02
CA GLN A 56 11.54 -3.11 -0.69
C GLN A 56 10.14 -3.60 -1.11
N VAL A 57 9.13 -3.36 -0.27
CA VAL A 57 7.72 -3.68 -0.60
C VAL A 57 7.25 -2.88 -1.81
N VAL A 58 7.61 -1.59 -1.89
CA VAL A 58 7.28 -0.74 -3.05
C VAL A 58 7.93 -1.27 -4.32
N GLU A 59 9.23 -1.59 -4.28
CA GLU A 59 9.95 -2.15 -5.43
C GLU A 59 9.38 -3.49 -5.89
N PHE A 60 9.07 -4.36 -4.93
CA PHE A 60 8.44 -5.64 -5.21
C PHE A 60 7.09 -5.46 -5.90
N SER A 61 6.25 -4.55 -5.39
CA SER A 61 4.95 -4.24 -5.99
C SER A 61 5.08 -3.63 -7.40
N ASN A 62 6.06 -2.75 -7.62
CA ASN A 62 6.31 -2.18 -8.95
C ASN A 62 6.75 -3.25 -9.95
N THR A 63 7.62 -4.16 -9.51
CA THR A 63 8.17 -5.22 -10.36
C THR A 63 7.14 -6.29 -10.72
N LEU A 64 6.26 -6.65 -9.78
CA LEU A 64 5.25 -7.69 -10.02
C LEU A 64 3.94 -7.14 -10.57
N HIS A 65 3.37 -6.15 -9.90
CA HIS A 65 1.98 -5.73 -10.11
C HIS A 65 1.85 -4.62 -11.15
N PHE A 66 2.78 -3.66 -11.14
CA PHE A 66 2.70 -2.45 -11.98
C PHE A 66 3.64 -2.45 -13.20
N SER A 67 4.38 -3.53 -13.41
CA SER A 67 5.20 -3.73 -14.60
C SER A 67 4.39 -4.28 -15.77
N GLU A 68 4.89 -4.06 -17.00
CA GLU A 68 4.41 -4.78 -18.18
C GLU A 68 5.02 -6.19 -18.26
N GLY A 69 4.34 -7.10 -18.94
CA GLY A 69 4.79 -8.48 -19.13
C GLY A 69 3.75 -9.32 -19.86
N HIS A 70 3.85 -10.65 -19.73
CA HIS A 70 2.89 -11.57 -20.38
C HIS A 70 1.45 -11.41 -19.85
N LEU A 71 1.30 -10.98 -18.60
CA LEU A 71 0.00 -10.65 -18.02
C LEU A 71 -0.16 -9.12 -18.00
N SER A 72 -1.25 -8.64 -18.58
CA SER A 72 -1.62 -7.23 -18.44
C SER A 72 -2.01 -6.91 -17.00
N ARG A 73 -1.90 -5.63 -16.63
CA ARG A 73 -2.33 -5.14 -15.31
C ARG A 73 -3.76 -5.59 -14.95
N ARG A 74 -4.68 -5.58 -15.91
CA ARG A 74 -6.06 -6.06 -15.71
C ARG A 74 -6.13 -7.51 -15.22
N HIS A 75 -5.31 -8.41 -15.78
CA HIS A 75 -5.27 -9.81 -15.34
C HIS A 75 -4.64 -9.95 -13.94
N LYS A 76 -3.60 -9.17 -13.65
CA LYS A 76 -2.98 -9.14 -12.32
C LYS A 76 -3.98 -8.71 -11.24
N GLU A 77 -4.78 -7.67 -11.50
CA GLU A 77 -5.85 -7.22 -10.59
C GLU A 77 -6.98 -8.24 -10.44
N MET A 78 -7.33 -8.97 -11.52
CA MET A 78 -8.32 -10.04 -11.46
C MET A 78 -7.86 -11.18 -10.54
N LEU A 79 -6.59 -11.60 -10.67
CA LEU A 79 -5.99 -12.61 -9.78
C LEU A 79 -5.94 -12.10 -8.33
N ALA A 80 -5.49 -10.87 -8.10
CA ALA A 80 -5.44 -10.28 -6.77
C ALA A 80 -6.83 -10.24 -6.11
N SER A 81 -7.85 -9.80 -6.85
CA SER A 81 -9.24 -9.75 -6.37
C SER A 81 -9.77 -11.15 -6.02
N TYR A 82 -9.52 -12.13 -6.88
CA TYR A 82 -9.97 -13.51 -6.66
C TYR A 82 -9.29 -14.15 -5.44
N VAL A 83 -7.98 -13.94 -5.28
CA VAL A 83 -7.24 -14.42 -4.10
C VAL A 83 -7.71 -13.73 -2.82
N SER A 84 -7.98 -12.42 -2.85
CA SER A 84 -8.55 -11.70 -1.71
C SER A 84 -9.93 -12.24 -1.31
N TYR A 85 -10.79 -12.55 -2.29
CA TYR A 85 -12.09 -13.19 -2.06
C TYR A 85 -11.93 -14.55 -1.36
N LEU A 86 -11.06 -15.43 -1.89
CA LEU A 86 -10.81 -16.74 -1.30
C LEU A 86 -10.27 -16.63 0.14
N ASN A 87 -9.41 -15.65 0.39
CA ASN A 87 -8.81 -15.42 1.71
C ASN A 87 -9.67 -14.58 2.66
N ARG A 88 -10.86 -14.13 2.22
CA ARG A 88 -11.73 -13.22 3.01
C ARG A 88 -10.96 -11.97 3.48
N CYS A 89 -10.09 -11.44 2.62
CA CYS A 89 -9.30 -10.24 2.89
C CYS A 89 -10.18 -8.99 2.67
N PRO A 90 -10.55 -8.25 3.74
CA PRO A 90 -11.57 -7.20 3.66
C PRO A 90 -11.02 -5.82 3.27
N TYR A 91 -9.70 -5.65 3.23
CA TYR A 91 -9.04 -4.42 2.79
C TYR A 91 -9.05 -4.32 1.27
#